data_AF-A0A7S2G7X6-F1
#
_entry.id   AF-A0A7S2G7X6-F1
#
_cell.length_a   1.000
_cell.length_b   1.000
_cell.length_c   1.000
_cell.angle_alpha   90.00
_cell.angle_beta   90.00
_cell.angle_gamma   90.00
#
_symmetry.space_group_name_H-M   'P 1'
#
loop_
_entity.id
_entity.type
_entity.pdbx_description
1 polymer ?
#
loop_
_entity_poly.entity_id
_entity_poly.type
_entity_poly.pdbx_seq_one_letter_code
_entity_poly.pdbx_strand_id
1 'polypeptide(L)'
;MPGARVLQPGEPGAFSKGQECLLTGLSKKPELNGQAAKVLGNMEDGRYPIKVLSTGVSIRVKPDNLQGKPLDATTFYNPYDYAGLLRMILDISQPVAKKLEVLKALVDHAQSEMPEHHAKLLAEDFPGVLLRTISDPVAVFSADPFEVPKEKAALRNCACSCLSTFCSRMPSNVPPVLAAGALKVIAPLLKGPKAATASSREIEEVTCDSALDFIGGLSNAPEGKLAIAEHSCLSTIVTICRDEEQSPVRQTSAMTVLGMLLHHQKCWQPVAKGGAIEAATSMLRRPNFTQESASKAAGLLYILAMVGFAGTIRDTPGCLDALHSCANGRHGPEVAPTARKAMELIAEKAHKAGEMQAERGGNAKAG
;
A
#
# COMPACT_ATOMS: atom_id res chain seq x y z
N MET A 1 63.58 0.80 19.84
CA MET A 1 62.28 0.25 19.43
C MET A 1 61.45 1.38 18.83
N PRO A 2 61.26 1.46 17.49
CA PRO A 2 60.37 2.45 16.91
C PRO A 2 58.92 2.07 17.24
N GLY A 3 58.13 3.04 17.71
CA GLY A 3 56.78 2.84 18.23
C GLY A 3 55.74 2.46 17.17
N ALA A 4 54.73 1.72 17.62
CA ALA A 4 53.56 1.33 16.84
C ALA A 4 52.75 2.56 16.40
N ARG A 5 52.47 2.67 15.09
CA ARG A 5 51.58 3.69 14.51
C ARG A 5 50.12 3.32 14.79
N VAL A 6 49.36 4.29 15.28
CA VAL A 6 47.89 4.26 15.31
C VAL A 6 47.38 4.55 13.90
N LEU A 7 46.55 3.66 13.35
CA LEU A 7 45.96 3.76 12.01
C LEU A 7 44.74 4.72 12.01
N GLN A 8 44.68 5.63 11.04
CA GLN A 8 43.58 6.59 10.86
C GLN A 8 42.55 6.09 9.83
N PRO A 9 41.26 6.48 9.94
CA PRO A 9 40.26 6.24 8.90
C PRO A 9 40.63 7.06 7.66
N GLY A 10 41.11 6.39 6.61
CA GLY A 10 41.62 7.07 5.42
C GLY A 10 42.96 6.54 4.89
N GLU A 11 43.38 5.32 5.21
CA GLU A 11 44.29 4.57 4.33
C GLU A 11 43.48 3.95 3.17
N PRO A 12 43.75 4.33 1.91
CA PRO A 12 43.46 3.44 0.79
C PRO A 12 44.66 3.30 -0.16
N GLY A 13 45.07 2.08 -0.42
CA GLY A 13 45.26 1.71 -1.83
C GLY A 13 43.95 1.05 -2.24
N ALA A 14 43.00 1.65 -2.95
CA ALA A 14 43.08 2.66 -3.98
C ALA A 14 41.71 3.36 -4.12
N PHE A 15 41.68 4.60 -4.63
CA PHE A 15 40.43 5.16 -5.18
C PHE A 15 40.04 4.35 -6.42
N SER A 16 38.77 3.98 -6.54
CA SER A 16 38.29 3.17 -7.68
C SER A 16 37.98 4.06 -8.89
N LYS A 17 38.17 3.53 -10.10
CA LYS A 17 37.71 4.20 -11.33
C LYS A 17 36.22 4.54 -11.20
N GLY A 18 35.88 5.80 -11.42
CA GLY A 18 34.52 6.33 -11.31
C GLY A 18 34.16 6.94 -9.95
N GLN A 19 35.00 6.78 -8.92
CA GLN A 19 34.75 7.35 -7.60
C GLN A 19 34.88 8.88 -7.60
N GLU A 20 33.99 9.56 -6.88
CA GLU A 20 34.07 11.00 -6.63
C GLU A 20 34.91 11.32 -5.39
N CYS A 21 35.65 12.41 -5.44
CA CYS A 21 36.59 12.84 -4.42
C CYS A 21 36.66 14.38 -4.36
N LEU A 22 37.21 14.90 -3.27
CA LEU A 22 37.53 16.31 -3.11
C LEU A 22 39.04 16.50 -3.26
N LEU A 23 39.41 17.51 -4.04
CA LEU A 23 40.81 17.90 -4.19
C LEU A 23 41.28 18.67 -2.97
N THR A 24 42.42 18.28 -2.39
CA THR A 24 43.01 18.98 -1.24
C THR A 24 44.53 19.05 -1.36
N GLY A 25 45.15 20.04 -0.71
CA GLY A 25 46.61 20.13 -0.59
C GLY A 25 47.39 20.32 -1.91
N LEU A 26 46.76 20.70 -3.03
CA LEU A 26 47.44 20.96 -4.29
C LEU A 26 48.27 22.24 -4.19
N SER A 27 49.60 22.13 -4.26
CA SER A 27 50.49 23.30 -4.19
C SER A 27 50.66 24.03 -5.52
N LYS A 28 50.58 23.30 -6.66
CA LYS A 28 50.77 23.89 -8.00
C LYS A 28 49.51 24.54 -8.58
N LYS A 29 48.34 24.14 -8.10
CA LYS A 29 47.02 24.61 -8.54
C LYS A 29 46.08 24.76 -7.34
N PRO A 30 46.39 25.68 -6.41
CA PRO A 30 45.61 25.83 -5.19
C PRO A 30 44.15 26.20 -5.44
N GLU A 31 43.84 26.82 -6.58
CA GLU A 31 42.48 27.18 -7.02
C GLU A 31 41.56 25.96 -7.24
N LEU A 32 42.13 24.76 -7.41
CA LEU A 32 41.38 23.53 -7.56
C LEU A 32 41.10 22.83 -6.21
N ASN A 33 41.73 23.28 -5.12
CA ASN A 33 41.43 22.72 -3.79
C ASN A 33 39.98 23.05 -3.38
N GLY A 34 39.32 22.07 -2.76
CA GLY A 34 37.91 22.13 -2.41
C GLY A 34 36.95 21.78 -3.56
N GLN A 35 37.45 21.60 -4.79
CA GLN A 35 36.59 21.22 -5.92
C GLN A 35 36.36 19.70 -5.99
N ALA A 36 35.16 19.31 -6.42
CA ALA A 36 34.80 17.92 -6.65
C ALA A 36 35.42 17.39 -7.96
N ALA A 37 35.96 16.18 -7.90
CA ALA A 37 36.59 15.51 -9.02
C ALA A 37 36.19 14.03 -9.10
N LYS A 38 36.27 13.45 -10.29
CA LYS A 38 35.99 12.04 -10.56
C LYS A 38 37.24 11.31 -11.03
N VAL A 39 37.52 10.16 -10.43
CA VAL A 39 38.64 9.30 -10.81
C VAL A 39 38.35 8.64 -12.16
N LEU A 40 39.22 8.84 -13.14
CA LEU A 40 39.03 8.36 -14.52
C LEU A 40 39.59 6.95 -14.75
N GLY A 41 40.51 6.50 -13.90
CA GLY A 41 41.24 5.26 -14.09
C GLY A 41 42.05 4.88 -12.87
N ASN A 42 42.83 3.82 -13.01
CA ASN A 42 43.69 3.33 -11.93
C ASN A 42 44.89 4.25 -11.72
N MET A 43 45.55 4.06 -10.59
CA MET A 43 46.78 4.77 -10.25
C MET A 43 47.90 4.38 -11.22
N GLU A 44 48.36 5.33 -12.02
CA GLU A 44 49.51 5.19 -12.93
C GLU A 44 50.64 6.08 -12.43
N ASP A 45 51.85 5.53 -12.30
CA ASP A 45 53.05 6.24 -11.80
C ASP A 45 52.84 6.88 -10.40
N GLY A 46 52.01 6.24 -9.59
CA GLY A 46 51.66 6.73 -8.25
C GLY A 46 50.72 7.94 -8.24
N ARG A 47 50.00 8.21 -9.35
CA ARG A 47 49.04 9.31 -9.45
C ARG A 47 47.73 8.85 -10.07
N TYR A 48 46.62 9.39 -9.58
CA TYR A 48 45.30 9.15 -10.17
C TYR A 48 45.02 10.16 -11.29
N PRO A 49 44.62 9.70 -12.49
CA PRO A 49 43.98 10.58 -13.46
C PRO A 49 42.57 10.93 -12.96
N ILE A 50 42.29 12.21 -12.81
CA ILE A 50 40.99 12.72 -12.35
C ILE A 50 40.44 13.77 -13.32
N LYS A 51 39.13 13.95 -13.33
CA LYS A 51 38.44 15.04 -14.02
C LYS A 51 37.73 15.91 -12.99
N VAL A 52 38.06 17.19 -12.96
CA VAL A 52 37.38 18.18 -12.11
C VAL A 52 36.00 18.43 -12.69
N LEU A 53 34.95 18.29 -11.87
CA LEU A 53 33.56 18.31 -12.36
C LEU A 53 33.09 19.71 -12.76
N SER A 54 33.51 20.75 -12.03
CA SER A 54 33.14 22.15 -12.27
C SER A 54 33.73 22.73 -13.57
N THR A 55 34.97 22.35 -13.89
CA THR A 55 35.73 22.93 -15.01
C THR A 55 35.93 21.96 -16.17
N GLY A 56 35.66 20.67 -15.96
CA GLY A 56 35.92 19.61 -16.93
C GLY A 56 37.40 19.28 -17.15
N VAL A 57 38.32 19.99 -16.47
CA VAL A 57 39.77 19.85 -16.65
C VAL A 57 40.22 18.51 -16.09
N SER A 58 41.06 17.79 -16.85
CA SER A 58 41.67 16.54 -16.40
C SER A 58 43.09 16.78 -15.91
N ILE A 59 43.41 16.28 -14.72
CA ILE A 59 44.74 16.41 -14.09
C ILE A 59 45.15 15.08 -13.45
N ARG A 60 46.45 14.90 -13.18
CA ARG A 60 46.98 13.75 -12.44
C ARG A 60 47.47 14.19 -11.06
N VAL A 61 46.93 13.62 -10.00
CA VAL A 61 47.20 14.03 -8.61
C VAL A 61 47.67 12.86 -7.74
N LYS A 62 48.42 13.15 -6.69
CA LYS A 62 48.85 12.14 -5.72
C LYS A 62 47.66 11.70 -4.85
N PRO A 63 47.70 10.49 -4.27
CA PRO A 63 46.68 10.03 -3.33
C PRO A 63 46.48 11.01 -2.17
N ASP A 64 47.55 11.59 -1.63
CA ASP A 64 47.51 12.56 -0.53
C ASP A 64 46.74 13.84 -0.87
N ASN A 65 46.51 14.10 -2.17
CA ASN A 65 45.73 15.25 -2.65
C ASN A 65 44.25 14.91 -2.91
N LEU A 66 43.84 13.70 -2.59
CA LEU A 66 42.48 13.22 -2.72
C LEU A 66 41.93 12.94 -1.32
N GLN A 67 40.91 13.69 -0.95
CA GLN A 67 40.07 13.33 0.17
C GLN A 67 38.85 12.61 -0.39
N GLY A 68 38.53 11.43 0.14
CA GLY A 68 37.24 10.82 -0.15
C GLY A 68 36.17 11.86 0.15
N LYS A 69 35.37 12.24 -0.86
CA LYS A 69 34.14 12.98 -0.56
C LYS A 69 33.39 12.01 0.35
N PRO A 70 33.04 12.38 1.61
CA PRO A 70 32.14 11.54 2.39
C PRO A 70 30.98 11.29 1.44
N LEU A 71 30.73 10.01 1.14
CA LEU A 71 29.68 9.61 0.21
C LEU A 71 28.49 10.46 0.56
N ASP A 72 28.18 11.41 -0.33
CA ASP A 72 27.00 12.23 -0.18
C ASP A 72 25.91 11.18 -0.03
N ALA A 73 25.11 11.17 1.04
CA ALA A 73 24.16 10.06 1.27
C ALA A 73 23.11 9.94 0.14
N THR A 74 23.20 10.82 -0.86
CA THR A 74 22.57 10.83 -2.16
C THR A 74 23.26 9.99 -3.24
N THR A 75 24.44 9.40 -2.98
CA THR A 75 25.18 8.55 -3.93
C THR A 75 24.43 7.24 -4.11
N PHE A 76 23.83 7.06 -5.29
CA PHE A 76 23.20 5.85 -5.83
C PHE A 76 23.30 4.63 -4.91
N TYR A 77 22.29 4.42 -4.07
CA TYR A 77 22.10 3.08 -3.50
C TYR A 77 21.92 2.11 -4.67
N ASN A 78 22.60 0.97 -4.60
CA ASN A 78 22.35 -0.10 -5.56
C ASN A 78 20.87 -0.47 -5.42
N PRO A 79 20.01 -0.26 -6.43
CA PRO A 79 18.58 -0.55 -6.32
C PRO A 79 18.33 -2.06 -6.07
N TYR A 80 19.33 -2.90 -6.36
CA TYR A 80 19.30 -4.34 -6.11
C TYR A 80 19.88 -4.76 -4.75
N ASP A 81 20.37 -3.84 -3.91
CA ASP A 81 20.78 -4.13 -2.53
C ASP A 81 19.57 -4.03 -1.58
N TYR A 82 18.63 -4.97 -1.72
CA TYR A 82 17.39 -4.98 -0.95
C TYR A 82 17.62 -4.90 0.57
N ALA A 83 18.63 -5.62 1.08
CA ALA A 83 19.00 -5.58 2.49
C ALA A 83 19.42 -4.17 2.93
N GLY A 84 20.29 -3.51 2.14
CA GLY A 84 20.71 -2.13 2.38
C GLY A 84 19.54 -1.15 2.36
N LEU A 85 18.65 -1.27 1.38
CA LEU A 85 17.45 -0.44 1.25
C LEU A 85 16.51 -0.60 2.45
N LEU A 86 16.25 -1.83 2.90
CA LEU A 86 15.37 -2.10 4.02
C LEU A 86 15.95 -1.62 5.35
N ARG A 87 17.27 -1.75 5.55
CA ARG A 87 17.95 -1.15 6.70
C ARG A 87 17.84 0.37 6.70
N MET A 88 17.93 1.02 5.53
CA MET A 88 17.79 2.47 5.42
C MET A 88 16.39 2.96 5.83
N ILE A 89 15.35 2.19 5.55
CA ILE A 89 13.97 2.52 6.00
C ILE A 89 13.86 2.48 7.53
N LEU A 90 14.48 1.47 8.16
CA LEU A 90 14.44 1.30 9.62
C LEU A 90 15.41 2.22 10.38
N ASP A 91 16.44 2.74 9.72
CA ASP A 91 17.42 3.61 10.35
C ASP A 91 16.79 4.94 10.78
N ILE A 92 16.71 5.17 12.08
CA ILE A 92 16.12 6.37 12.69
C ILE A 92 16.89 7.66 12.35
N SER A 93 18.15 7.55 11.93
CA SER A 93 18.97 8.71 11.55
C SER A 93 18.68 9.22 10.14
N GLN A 94 18.02 8.41 9.30
CA GLN A 94 17.72 8.79 7.92
C GLN A 94 16.56 9.78 7.83
N PRO A 95 16.67 10.86 7.04
CA PRO A 95 15.57 11.78 6.77
C PRO A 95 14.36 11.07 6.16
N VAL A 96 13.13 11.49 6.50
CA VAL A 96 11.90 10.88 5.96
C VAL A 96 11.85 10.96 4.44
N ALA A 97 12.27 12.09 3.85
CA ALA A 97 12.41 12.24 2.41
C ALA A 97 13.26 11.13 1.78
N LYS A 98 14.38 10.76 2.43
CA LYS A 98 15.26 9.70 1.93
C LYS A 98 14.61 8.33 2.03
N LYS A 99 13.95 8.04 3.16
CA LYS A 99 13.19 6.80 3.33
C LYS A 99 12.08 6.67 2.27
N LEU A 100 11.45 7.79 1.91
CA LEU A 100 10.42 7.83 0.87
C LEU A 100 10.98 7.55 -0.53
N GLU A 101 12.17 8.07 -0.87
CA GLU A 101 12.86 7.71 -2.11
C GLU A 101 13.14 6.21 -2.19
N VAL A 102 13.63 5.62 -1.10
CA VAL A 102 13.90 4.19 -1.01
C VAL A 102 12.62 3.36 -1.15
N LEU A 103 11.54 3.74 -0.47
CA LEU A 103 10.25 3.07 -0.62
C LEU A 103 9.74 3.14 -2.06
N LYS A 104 9.86 4.29 -2.73
CA LYS A 104 9.48 4.41 -4.15
C LYS A 104 10.28 3.47 -5.04
N ALA A 105 11.60 3.36 -4.84
CA ALA A 105 12.42 2.39 -5.57
C ALA A 105 11.99 0.94 -5.29
N LEU A 106 11.63 0.61 -4.04
CA LEU A 106 11.11 -0.71 -3.69
C LEU A 106 9.71 -0.97 -4.29
N VAL A 107 8.87 0.05 -4.47
CA VAL A 107 7.60 -0.08 -5.20
C VAL A 107 7.85 -0.52 -6.63
N ASP A 108 8.82 0.07 -7.33
CA ASP A 108 9.18 -0.34 -8.70
C ASP A 108 9.62 -1.81 -8.76
N HIS A 109 10.35 -2.28 -7.74
CA HIS A 109 10.70 -3.69 -7.62
C HIS A 109 9.51 -4.59 -7.30
N ALA A 110 8.57 -4.14 -6.45
CA ALA A 110 7.33 -4.86 -6.14
C ALA A 110 6.33 -4.89 -7.31
N GLN A 111 6.46 -3.94 -8.25
CA GLN A 111 5.71 -3.90 -9.51
C GLN A 111 6.29 -4.81 -10.59
N SER A 112 7.56 -5.20 -10.45
CA SER A 112 8.26 -6.04 -11.41
C SER A 112 7.56 -7.39 -11.57
N GLU A 113 7.39 -7.86 -12.81
CA GLU A 113 6.83 -9.19 -13.08
C GLU A 113 7.85 -10.31 -12.83
N MET A 114 9.08 -9.97 -12.42
CA MET A 114 10.15 -10.94 -12.21
C MET A 114 10.04 -11.63 -10.84
N PRO A 115 9.78 -12.95 -10.77
CA PRO A 115 9.65 -13.68 -9.51
C PRO A 115 10.88 -13.59 -8.61
N GLU A 116 12.07 -13.45 -9.20
CA GLU A 116 13.34 -13.32 -8.47
C GLU A 116 13.40 -12.09 -7.58
N HIS A 117 12.83 -10.95 -8.02
CA HIS A 117 12.75 -9.74 -7.20
C HIS A 117 11.85 -9.98 -5.98
N HIS A 118 10.70 -10.62 -6.18
CA HIS A 118 9.77 -10.93 -5.10
C HIS A 118 10.39 -11.91 -4.09
N ALA A 119 11.07 -12.95 -4.56
CA ALA A 119 11.77 -13.90 -3.71
C ALA A 119 12.88 -13.24 -2.88
N LYS A 120 13.67 -12.35 -3.48
CA LYS A 120 14.72 -11.59 -2.77
C LYS A 120 14.12 -10.64 -1.73
N LEU A 121 13.03 -9.95 -2.04
CA LEU A 121 12.32 -9.11 -1.07
C LEU A 121 11.81 -9.94 0.13
N LEU A 122 11.20 -11.11 -0.12
CA LEU A 122 10.76 -11.99 0.95
C LEU A 122 11.91 -12.49 1.83
N ALA A 123 13.07 -12.80 1.23
CA ALA A 123 14.23 -13.28 1.96
C ALA A 123 14.78 -12.23 2.96
N GLU A 124 14.55 -10.95 2.71
CA GLU A 124 15.03 -9.83 3.53
C GLU A 124 13.97 -9.28 4.51
N ASP A 125 12.93 -10.05 4.84
CA ASP A 125 11.81 -9.63 5.72
C ASP A 125 11.10 -8.35 5.24
N PHE A 126 10.96 -8.18 3.92
CA PHE A 126 10.30 -7.02 3.33
C PHE A 126 8.91 -6.73 3.94
N PRO A 127 8.00 -7.72 4.12
CA PRO A 127 6.72 -7.48 4.77
C PRO A 127 6.86 -6.96 6.21
N GLY A 128 7.72 -7.57 7.03
CA GLY A 128 7.90 -7.17 8.43
C GLY A 128 8.49 -5.76 8.56
N VAL A 129 9.41 -5.38 7.67
CA VAL A 129 9.95 -4.01 7.61
C VAL A 129 8.85 -3.00 7.29
N LEU A 130 8.05 -3.23 6.25
CA LEU A 130 6.98 -2.29 5.87
C LEU A 130 5.87 -2.21 6.92
N LEU A 131 5.48 -3.33 7.53
CA LEU A 131 4.49 -3.34 8.59
C LEU A 131 4.97 -2.59 9.85
N ARG A 132 6.27 -2.65 10.17
CA ARG A 132 6.86 -1.81 11.22
C ARG A 132 6.79 -0.32 10.86
N THR A 133 7.13 0.04 9.63
CA THR A 133 7.01 1.43 9.13
C THR A 133 5.56 1.94 9.19
N ILE A 134 4.59 1.08 8.89
CA ILE A 134 3.16 1.43 8.97
C ILE A 134 2.71 1.60 10.42
N SER A 135 3.16 0.70 11.31
CA SER A 135 2.82 0.69 12.73
C SER A 135 3.48 1.79 13.53
N ASP A 136 4.56 2.40 13.02
CA ASP A 136 5.30 3.45 13.71
C ASP A 136 4.31 4.60 14.03
N PRO A 137 4.08 4.88 15.33
CA PRO A 137 3.21 5.96 15.70
C PRO A 137 3.74 7.27 15.11
N VAL A 138 2.84 8.10 14.60
CA VAL A 138 3.18 9.49 14.25
C VAL A 138 3.38 10.23 15.58
N ALA A 139 4.50 10.02 16.25
CA ALA A 139 4.83 10.74 17.48
C ALA A 139 4.96 12.24 17.17
N VAL A 140 4.24 13.06 17.94
CA VAL A 140 3.92 14.48 17.70
C VAL A 140 5.03 15.45 18.13
N PHE A 141 6.23 14.96 18.50
CA PHE A 141 7.29 15.83 18.99
C PHE A 141 8.20 16.30 17.85
N SER A 142 7.78 17.38 17.20
CA SER A 142 8.56 18.19 16.25
C SER A 142 8.48 19.66 16.65
N ALA A 143 9.52 20.44 16.34
CA ALA A 143 9.57 21.89 16.55
C ALA A 143 8.55 22.65 15.68
N ASP A 144 8.18 22.08 14.52
CA ASP A 144 6.95 22.42 13.78
C ASP A 144 5.98 21.23 13.89
N PRO A 145 4.89 21.36 14.67
CA PRO A 145 3.94 20.28 14.89
C PRO A 145 3.13 19.90 13.64
N PHE A 146 3.25 20.61 12.51
CA PHE A 146 2.44 20.38 11.31
C PHE A 146 3.18 19.70 10.13
N GLU A 147 4.48 19.90 9.96
CA GLU A 147 5.22 19.30 8.83
C GLU A 147 5.55 17.81 9.04
N VAL A 148 6.04 17.43 10.21
CA VAL A 148 6.45 16.04 10.51
C VAL A 148 5.28 15.03 10.45
N PRO A 149 4.04 15.36 10.85
CA PRO A 149 2.91 14.47 10.66
C PRO A 149 2.61 14.16 9.18
N LYS A 150 2.77 15.14 8.28
CA LYS A 150 2.54 14.95 6.84
C LYS A 150 3.56 14.01 6.22
N GLU A 151 4.85 14.21 6.53
CA GLU A 151 5.90 13.36 5.99
C GLU A 151 5.80 11.91 6.49
N LYS A 152 5.53 11.72 7.79
CA LYS A 152 5.34 10.37 8.36
C LYS A 152 4.12 9.67 7.77
N ALA A 153 3.02 10.40 7.56
CA ALA A 153 1.87 9.83 6.87
C ALA A 153 2.16 9.49 5.41
N ALA A 154 2.91 10.34 4.69
CA ALA A 154 3.36 10.03 3.34
C ALA A 154 4.22 8.75 3.31
N LEU A 155 5.11 8.58 4.28
CA LEU A 155 5.92 7.37 4.44
C LEU A 155 5.04 6.13 4.67
N ARG A 156 4.07 6.23 5.59
CA ARG A 156 3.10 5.16 5.87
C ARG A 156 2.27 4.81 4.63
N ASN A 157 1.77 5.80 3.92
CA ASN A 157 0.94 5.60 2.72
C ASN A 157 1.75 4.94 1.60
N CYS A 158 3.01 5.36 1.42
CA CYS A 158 3.92 4.73 0.48
C CYS A 158 4.20 3.26 0.86
N ALA A 159 4.40 2.96 2.15
CA ALA A 159 4.56 1.58 2.62
C ALA A 159 3.30 0.71 2.39
N CYS A 160 2.09 1.24 2.64
CA CYS A 160 0.82 0.56 2.32
C CYS A 160 0.69 0.28 0.82
N SER A 161 0.98 1.26 -0.03
CA SER A 161 0.94 1.12 -1.49
C SER A 161 1.94 0.08 -1.99
N CYS A 162 3.14 0.06 -1.39
CA CYS A 162 4.18 -0.92 -1.69
C CYS A 162 3.72 -2.35 -1.35
N LEU A 163 3.15 -2.58 -0.15
CA LEU A 163 2.58 -3.87 0.23
C LEU A 163 1.37 -4.28 -0.62
N SER A 164 0.48 -3.33 -0.93
CA SER A 164 -0.66 -3.57 -1.82
C SER A 164 -0.20 -4.10 -3.18
N THR A 165 0.77 -3.41 -3.78
CA THR A 165 1.32 -3.78 -5.08
C THR A 165 2.00 -5.15 -5.01
N PHE A 166 2.82 -5.36 -3.99
CA PHE A 166 3.53 -6.61 -3.76
C PHE A 166 2.60 -7.83 -3.63
N CYS A 167 1.44 -7.67 -2.98
CA CYS A 167 0.43 -8.72 -2.85
C CYS A 167 -0.39 -8.90 -4.13
N SER A 168 -0.71 -7.81 -4.82
CA SER A 168 -1.56 -7.83 -6.03
C SER A 168 -0.87 -8.47 -7.22
N ARG A 169 0.45 -8.26 -7.38
CA ARG A 169 1.22 -8.80 -8.50
C ARG A 169 1.51 -10.29 -8.35
N MET A 170 1.73 -10.75 -7.13
CA MET A 170 2.07 -12.13 -6.82
C MET A 170 1.21 -12.62 -5.65
N PRO A 171 0.07 -13.29 -5.92
CA PRO A 171 -0.79 -13.81 -4.85
C PRO A 171 -0.08 -14.76 -3.87
N SER A 172 0.99 -15.42 -4.30
CA SER A 172 1.87 -16.24 -3.44
C SER A 172 2.58 -15.45 -2.33
N ASN A 173 2.63 -14.12 -2.43
CA ASN A 173 3.17 -13.25 -1.39
C ASN A 173 2.19 -12.97 -0.24
N VAL A 174 0.89 -13.28 -0.40
CA VAL A 174 -0.11 -12.97 0.62
C VAL A 174 0.11 -13.77 1.92
N PRO A 175 0.37 -15.10 1.90
CA PRO A 175 0.64 -15.85 3.12
C PRO A 175 1.76 -15.29 4.01
N PRO A 176 2.98 -14.97 3.52
CA PRO A 176 4.02 -14.38 4.38
C PRO A 176 3.65 -12.99 4.91
N VAL A 177 2.92 -12.17 4.13
CA VAL A 177 2.44 -10.86 4.60
C VAL A 177 1.41 -11.02 5.72
N LEU A 178 0.51 -11.99 5.62
CA LEU A 178 -0.44 -12.33 6.68
C LEU A 178 0.27 -12.87 7.93
N ALA A 179 1.25 -13.76 7.74
CA ALA A 179 2.06 -14.32 8.83
C ALA A 179 2.82 -13.24 9.61
N ALA A 180 3.26 -12.18 8.93
CA ALA A 180 3.87 -11.00 9.55
C ALA A 180 2.89 -10.10 10.33
N GLY A 181 1.59 -10.45 10.38
CA GLY A 181 0.60 -9.76 11.20
C GLY A 181 -0.07 -8.56 10.53
N ALA A 182 -0.09 -8.50 9.20
CA ALA A 182 -0.61 -7.35 8.43
C ALA A 182 -1.99 -6.85 8.89
N LEU A 183 -2.95 -7.76 9.12
CA LEU A 183 -4.32 -7.36 9.51
C LEU A 183 -4.37 -6.68 10.88
N LYS A 184 -3.49 -7.06 11.82
CA LYS A 184 -3.40 -6.41 13.14
C LYS A 184 -2.90 -4.97 13.03
N VAL A 185 -1.97 -4.73 12.10
CA VAL A 185 -1.38 -3.42 11.83
C VAL A 185 -2.35 -2.50 11.09
N ILE A 186 -3.13 -3.04 10.15
CA ILE A 186 -4.02 -2.26 9.30
C ILE A 186 -5.38 -1.96 9.93
N ALA A 187 -5.92 -2.87 10.75
CA ALA A 187 -7.25 -2.68 11.35
C ALA A 187 -7.43 -1.34 12.09
N PRO A 188 -6.45 -0.83 12.86
CA PRO A 188 -6.56 0.49 13.46
C PRO A 188 -6.63 1.64 12.44
N LEU A 189 -5.92 1.55 11.32
CA LEU A 189 -5.89 2.59 10.28
C LEU A 189 -7.22 2.73 9.55
N LEU A 190 -7.96 1.63 9.40
CA LEU A 190 -9.30 1.61 8.79
C LEU A 190 -10.37 2.30 9.64
N LYS A 191 -10.15 2.49 10.94
CA LYS A 191 -11.13 3.20 11.79
C LYS A 191 -11.19 4.71 11.46
N GLY A 192 -10.19 5.21 10.72
CA GLY A 192 -10.12 6.58 10.24
C GLY A 192 -10.03 7.64 11.35
N PRO A 193 -10.14 8.92 10.94
CA PRO A 193 -10.76 10.01 11.67
C PRO A 193 -10.92 9.99 13.19
N LYS A 194 -9.91 10.09 14.05
CA LYS A 194 -10.14 10.61 15.43
C LYS A 194 -9.59 12.02 15.63
N ALA A 195 -8.98 12.57 14.59
CA ALA A 195 -8.35 13.87 14.57
C ALA A 195 -9.30 15.02 14.97
N ALA A 196 -8.79 15.91 15.83
CA ALA A 196 -9.49 17.12 16.27
C ALA A 196 -9.44 18.28 15.25
N THR A 197 -8.54 18.21 14.26
CA THR A 197 -8.29 19.29 13.29
C THR A 197 -8.54 18.82 11.86
N ALA A 198 -8.91 19.76 10.98
CA ALA A 198 -9.18 19.46 9.58
C ALA A 198 -7.95 18.93 8.82
N SER A 199 -6.75 19.46 9.11
CA SER A 199 -5.50 19.00 8.47
C SER A 199 -5.12 17.58 8.90
N SER A 200 -5.29 17.23 10.18
CA SER A 200 -5.06 15.87 10.66
C SER A 200 -6.12 14.90 10.11
N ARG A 201 -7.36 15.36 9.94
CA ARG A 201 -8.42 14.58 9.28
C ARG A 201 -8.04 14.23 7.84
N GLU A 202 -7.60 15.20 7.03
CA GLU A 202 -7.17 14.96 5.65
C GLU A 202 -6.04 13.91 5.57
N ILE A 203 -5.06 13.99 6.47
CA ILE A 203 -3.94 13.02 6.53
C ILE A 203 -4.44 11.61 6.89
N GLU A 204 -5.29 11.48 7.90
CA GLU A 204 -5.88 10.21 8.32
C GLU A 204 -6.79 9.64 7.22
N GLU A 205 -7.46 10.49 6.46
CA GLU A 205 -8.28 10.11 5.32
C GLU A 205 -7.45 9.43 4.22
N VAL A 206 -6.36 10.06 3.77
CA VAL A 206 -5.45 9.46 2.77
C VAL A 206 -4.83 8.16 3.28
N THR A 207 -4.57 8.09 4.59
CA THR A 207 -4.04 6.87 5.24
C THR A 207 -5.05 5.73 5.21
N CYS A 208 -6.32 6.01 5.49
CA CYS A 208 -7.39 5.03 5.42
C CYS A 208 -7.58 4.51 3.99
N ASP A 209 -7.47 5.39 2.99
CA ASP A 209 -7.61 5.00 1.57
C ASP A 209 -6.46 4.06 1.15
N SER A 210 -5.22 4.42 1.51
CA SER A 210 -4.04 3.57 1.29
C SER A 210 -4.15 2.20 2.00
N ALA A 211 -4.75 2.18 3.19
CA ALA A 211 -5.03 0.95 3.93
C ALA A 211 -6.08 0.07 3.22
N LEU A 212 -7.15 0.66 2.68
CA LEU A 212 -8.14 -0.07 1.88
C LEU A 212 -7.53 -0.65 0.61
N ASP A 213 -6.66 0.09 -0.08
CA ASP A 213 -5.95 -0.41 -1.25
C ASP A 213 -5.07 -1.61 -0.90
N PHE A 214 -4.42 -1.60 0.26
CA PHE A 214 -3.66 -2.76 0.73
C PHE A 214 -4.56 -3.95 1.06
N ILE A 215 -5.71 -3.74 1.72
CA ILE A 215 -6.69 -4.82 1.93
C ILE A 215 -7.20 -5.38 0.58
N GLY A 216 -7.41 -4.52 -0.42
CA GLY A 216 -7.73 -4.93 -1.79
C GLY A 216 -6.64 -5.83 -2.38
N GLY A 217 -5.37 -5.44 -2.21
CA GLY A 217 -4.23 -6.24 -2.65
C GLY A 217 -4.16 -7.62 -2.00
N LEU A 218 -4.41 -7.71 -0.69
CA LEU A 218 -4.52 -9.00 0.03
C LEU A 218 -5.70 -9.83 -0.50
N SER A 219 -6.81 -9.19 -0.84
CA SER A 219 -8.03 -9.83 -1.34
C SER A 219 -7.88 -10.44 -2.74
N ASN A 220 -6.71 -10.31 -3.40
CA ASN A 220 -6.44 -10.99 -4.66
C ASN A 220 -6.15 -12.50 -4.46
N ALA A 221 -5.66 -12.91 -3.28
CA ALA A 221 -5.41 -14.31 -2.96
C ALA A 221 -6.55 -14.92 -2.12
N PRO A 222 -6.86 -16.22 -2.27
CA PRO A 222 -7.83 -16.93 -1.42
C PRO A 222 -7.55 -16.80 0.08
N GLU A 223 -6.30 -16.93 0.50
CA GLU A 223 -5.85 -16.85 1.88
C GLU A 223 -6.11 -15.46 2.47
N GLY A 224 -5.87 -14.41 1.68
CA GLY A 224 -6.18 -13.04 2.08
C GLY A 224 -7.67 -12.81 2.26
N LYS A 225 -8.50 -13.30 1.32
CA LYS A 225 -9.97 -13.20 1.45
C LYS A 225 -10.49 -13.87 2.72
N LEU A 226 -10.00 -15.07 3.01
CA LEU A 226 -10.34 -15.81 4.22
C LEU A 226 -9.93 -15.06 5.49
N ALA A 227 -8.66 -14.64 5.54
CA ALA A 227 -8.13 -13.93 6.69
C ALA A 227 -8.89 -12.61 6.96
N ILE A 228 -9.24 -11.86 5.90
CA ILE A 228 -10.04 -10.62 6.05
C ILE A 228 -11.45 -10.93 6.55
N ALA A 229 -12.10 -11.98 6.02
CA ALA A 229 -13.45 -12.36 6.40
C ALA A 229 -13.56 -12.85 7.85
N GLU A 230 -12.50 -13.42 8.40
CA GLU A 230 -12.41 -13.91 9.78
C GLU A 230 -11.90 -12.84 10.78
N HIS A 231 -11.38 -11.71 10.28
CA HIS A 231 -10.81 -10.65 11.10
C HIS A 231 -11.81 -9.50 11.34
N SER A 232 -11.57 -8.71 12.39
CA SER A 232 -12.35 -7.50 12.69
C SER A 232 -12.24 -6.39 11.62
N CYS A 233 -11.42 -6.58 10.58
CA CYS A 233 -11.36 -5.65 9.45
C CYS A 233 -12.68 -5.64 8.69
N LEU A 234 -13.35 -6.79 8.54
CA LEU A 234 -14.60 -6.90 7.80
C LEU A 234 -15.67 -5.97 8.37
N SER A 235 -15.86 -5.95 9.70
CA SER A 235 -16.83 -5.06 10.35
C SER A 235 -16.50 -3.59 10.10
N THR A 236 -15.22 -3.21 10.18
CA THR A 236 -14.80 -1.82 9.92
C THR A 236 -15.05 -1.43 8.45
N ILE A 237 -14.78 -2.32 7.50
CA ILE A 237 -15.04 -2.09 6.06
C ILE A 237 -16.55 -1.88 5.82
N VAL A 238 -17.40 -2.70 6.44
CA VAL A 238 -18.86 -2.51 6.37
C VAL A 238 -19.29 -1.18 7.00
N THR A 239 -18.70 -0.80 8.14
CA THR A 239 -18.96 0.50 8.77
C THR A 239 -18.59 1.66 7.85
N ILE A 240 -17.43 1.60 7.16
CA ILE A 240 -17.02 2.62 6.18
C ILE A 240 -18.09 2.79 5.09
N CYS A 241 -18.60 1.68 4.53
CA CYS A 241 -19.68 1.75 3.53
C CYS A 241 -20.98 2.38 4.07
N ARG A 242 -21.28 2.20 5.36
CA ARG A 242 -22.51 2.73 5.99
C ARG A 242 -22.39 4.17 6.46
N ASP A 243 -21.21 4.66 6.76
CA ASP A 243 -21.03 5.97 7.38
C ASP A 243 -21.15 7.12 6.38
N GLU A 244 -22.17 7.97 6.53
CA GLU A 244 -22.46 9.10 5.64
C GLU A 244 -21.39 10.19 5.64
N GLU A 245 -20.55 10.23 6.67
CA GLU A 245 -19.47 11.20 6.79
C GLU A 245 -18.21 10.79 6.01
N GLN A 246 -18.16 9.55 5.51
CA GLN A 246 -17.05 9.06 4.71
C GLN A 246 -17.11 9.59 3.29
N SER A 247 -15.94 9.81 2.69
CA SER A 247 -15.86 10.24 1.30
C SER A 247 -16.45 9.17 0.35
N PRO A 248 -17.17 9.56 -0.72
CA PRO A 248 -17.71 8.59 -1.68
C PRO A 248 -16.63 7.69 -2.31
N VAL A 249 -15.42 8.22 -2.51
CA VAL A 249 -14.27 7.45 -3.02
C VAL A 249 -13.93 6.31 -2.05
N ARG A 250 -13.81 6.60 -0.75
CA ARG A 250 -13.52 5.60 0.27
C ARG A 250 -14.60 4.53 0.36
N GLN A 251 -15.86 4.93 0.29
CA GLN A 251 -16.99 3.99 0.28
C GLN A 251 -16.96 3.09 -0.95
N THR A 252 -16.58 3.62 -2.12
CA THR A 252 -16.36 2.83 -3.35
C THR A 252 -15.25 1.80 -3.16
N SER A 253 -14.11 2.19 -2.60
CA SER A 253 -12.98 1.28 -2.34
C SER A 253 -13.36 0.18 -1.36
N ALA A 254 -14.03 0.53 -0.25
CA ALA A 254 -14.53 -0.43 0.72
C ALA A 254 -15.54 -1.41 0.10
N MET A 255 -16.46 -0.91 -0.73
CA MET A 255 -17.44 -1.75 -1.45
C MET A 255 -16.76 -2.68 -2.47
N THR A 256 -15.70 -2.19 -3.13
CA THR A 256 -14.89 -3.00 -4.06
C THR A 256 -14.22 -4.15 -3.32
N VAL A 257 -13.64 -3.90 -2.15
CA VAL A 257 -13.08 -4.95 -1.29
C VAL A 257 -14.14 -6.00 -0.93
N LEU A 258 -15.34 -5.59 -0.49
CA LEU A 258 -16.43 -6.52 -0.19
C LEU A 258 -16.79 -7.40 -1.40
N GLY A 259 -16.84 -6.81 -2.60
CA GLY A 259 -17.06 -7.55 -3.85
C GLY A 259 -15.97 -8.59 -4.12
N MET A 260 -14.69 -8.23 -3.93
CA MET A 260 -13.56 -9.15 -4.11
C MET A 260 -13.60 -10.34 -3.14
N LEU A 261 -14.02 -10.12 -1.89
CA LEU A 261 -14.19 -11.19 -0.91
C LEU A 261 -15.21 -12.23 -1.37
N LEU A 262 -16.30 -11.80 -2.03
CA LEU A 262 -17.35 -12.71 -2.52
C LEU A 262 -16.90 -13.62 -3.68
N HIS A 263 -15.73 -13.41 -4.25
CA HIS A 263 -15.14 -14.37 -5.20
C HIS A 263 -14.63 -15.65 -4.52
N HIS A 264 -14.74 -15.77 -3.19
CA HIS A 264 -14.39 -16.98 -2.46
C HIS A 264 -15.57 -17.49 -1.61
N GLN A 265 -15.96 -18.75 -1.83
CA GLN A 265 -17.19 -19.32 -1.26
C GLN A 265 -17.29 -19.20 0.27
N LYS A 266 -16.19 -19.46 0.98
CA LYS A 266 -16.15 -19.39 2.44
C LYS A 266 -16.37 -17.97 2.99
N CYS A 267 -16.21 -16.93 2.17
CA CYS A 267 -16.40 -15.54 2.57
C CYS A 267 -17.85 -15.06 2.41
N TRP A 268 -18.71 -15.79 1.69
CA TRP A 268 -20.09 -15.37 1.43
C TRP A 268 -20.90 -15.14 2.71
N GLN A 269 -20.88 -16.13 3.61
CA GLN A 269 -21.61 -16.04 4.89
C GLN A 269 -21.06 -14.94 5.80
N PRO A 270 -19.74 -14.84 6.05
CA PRO A 270 -19.17 -13.72 6.82
C PRO A 270 -19.54 -12.35 6.24
N VAL A 271 -19.43 -12.14 4.93
CA VAL A 271 -19.72 -10.85 4.29
C VAL A 271 -21.21 -10.50 4.42
N ALA A 272 -22.11 -11.46 4.14
CA ALA A 272 -23.55 -11.24 4.26
C ALA A 272 -23.95 -10.94 5.72
N LYS A 273 -23.51 -11.78 6.67
CA LYS A 273 -23.80 -11.60 8.12
C LYS A 273 -23.12 -10.37 8.72
N GLY A 274 -21.99 -9.95 8.15
CA GLY A 274 -21.24 -8.77 8.57
C GLY A 274 -21.96 -7.46 8.28
N GLY A 275 -23.09 -7.49 7.55
CA GLY A 275 -23.93 -6.33 7.32
C GLY A 275 -23.72 -5.66 5.94
N ALA A 276 -23.11 -6.38 4.99
CA ALA A 276 -22.80 -5.83 3.67
C ALA A 276 -24.06 -5.56 2.83
N ILE A 277 -25.14 -6.32 3.03
CA ILE A 277 -26.42 -6.10 2.32
C ILE A 277 -26.99 -4.74 2.72
N GLU A 278 -27.14 -4.46 4.01
CA GLU A 278 -27.71 -3.20 4.48
C GLU A 278 -26.78 -2.03 4.18
N ALA A 279 -25.46 -2.25 4.15
CA ALA A 279 -24.50 -1.23 3.70
C ALA A 279 -24.73 -0.85 2.24
N ALA A 280 -24.82 -1.84 1.34
CA ALA A 280 -25.12 -1.60 -0.07
C ALA A 280 -26.51 -0.96 -0.26
N THR A 281 -27.53 -1.43 0.47
CA THR A 281 -28.86 -0.83 0.46
C THR A 281 -28.82 0.64 0.89
N SER A 282 -28.12 0.95 1.98
CA SER A 282 -27.95 2.32 2.48
C SER A 282 -27.30 3.22 1.43
N MET A 283 -26.22 2.75 0.79
CA MET A 283 -25.53 3.49 -0.28
C MET A 283 -26.46 3.76 -1.48
N LEU A 284 -27.22 2.77 -1.95
CA LEU A 284 -28.16 2.95 -3.07
C LEU A 284 -29.30 3.94 -2.75
N ARG A 285 -29.67 4.07 -1.48
CA ARG A 285 -30.74 4.98 -1.04
C ARG A 285 -30.32 6.44 -0.98
N ARG A 286 -29.03 6.76 -0.96
CA ARG A 286 -28.53 8.15 -0.90
C ARG A 286 -28.71 8.83 -2.25
N PRO A 287 -29.17 10.09 -2.32
CA PRO A 287 -29.36 10.79 -3.59
C PRO A 287 -28.05 11.26 -4.23
N ASN A 288 -27.02 11.57 -3.43
CA ASN A 288 -25.79 12.24 -3.88
C ASN A 288 -24.63 11.26 -4.14
N PHE A 289 -24.95 10.00 -4.43
CA PHE A 289 -23.94 8.97 -4.62
C PHE A 289 -23.41 8.97 -6.05
N THR A 290 -22.12 8.69 -6.23
CA THR A 290 -21.56 8.63 -7.58
C THR A 290 -22.10 7.40 -8.31
N GLN A 291 -22.23 7.52 -9.62
CA GLN A 291 -22.67 6.43 -10.50
C GLN A 291 -21.82 5.17 -10.32
N GLU A 292 -20.50 5.31 -10.22
CA GLU A 292 -19.58 4.20 -9.96
C GLU A 292 -19.91 3.49 -8.66
N SER A 293 -20.10 4.26 -7.59
CA SER A 293 -20.27 3.74 -6.24
C SER A 293 -21.63 3.04 -6.08
N ALA A 294 -22.68 3.59 -6.71
CA ALA A 294 -23.97 2.92 -6.85
C ALA A 294 -23.87 1.63 -7.70
N SER A 295 -23.08 1.64 -8.78
CA SER A 295 -22.84 0.46 -9.61
C SER A 295 -22.17 -0.67 -8.81
N LYS A 296 -21.17 -0.36 -7.98
CA LYS A 296 -20.52 -1.34 -7.08
C LYS A 296 -21.50 -1.90 -6.05
N ALA A 297 -22.34 -1.05 -5.44
CA ALA A 297 -23.33 -1.50 -4.46
C ALA A 297 -24.40 -2.42 -5.10
N ALA A 298 -24.93 -2.07 -6.27
CA ALA A 298 -25.85 -2.92 -7.02
C ALA A 298 -25.19 -4.23 -7.46
N GLY A 299 -23.93 -4.18 -7.90
CA GLY A 299 -23.13 -5.35 -8.26
C GLY A 299 -22.91 -6.30 -7.07
N LEU A 300 -22.65 -5.76 -5.88
CA LEU A 300 -22.53 -6.58 -4.66
C LEU A 300 -23.83 -7.32 -4.37
N LEU A 301 -24.97 -6.64 -4.42
CA LEU A 301 -26.28 -7.26 -4.18
C LEU A 301 -26.60 -8.34 -5.22
N TYR A 302 -26.25 -8.11 -6.49
CA TYR A 302 -26.36 -9.12 -7.54
C TYR A 302 -25.52 -10.38 -7.21
N ILE A 303 -24.26 -10.21 -6.82
CA ILE A 303 -23.39 -11.34 -6.46
C ILE A 303 -23.96 -12.10 -5.25
N LEU A 304 -24.41 -11.39 -4.21
CA LEU A 304 -25.03 -11.99 -3.03
C LEU A 304 -26.31 -12.77 -3.38
N ALA A 305 -27.14 -12.25 -4.29
CA ALA A 305 -28.31 -12.95 -4.79
C ALA A 305 -27.93 -14.24 -5.54
N MET A 306 -26.88 -14.20 -6.39
CA MET A 306 -26.38 -15.38 -7.10
C MET A 306 -25.94 -16.49 -6.16
N VAL A 307 -25.26 -16.13 -5.06
CA VAL A 307 -24.66 -17.10 -4.13
C VAL A 307 -25.59 -17.52 -2.98
N GLY A 308 -26.90 -17.24 -3.12
CA GLY A 308 -27.94 -17.82 -2.26
C GLY A 308 -28.53 -16.90 -1.21
N PHE A 309 -28.24 -15.59 -1.23
CA PHE A 309 -28.78 -14.62 -0.26
C PHE A 309 -29.98 -13.83 -0.80
N ALA A 310 -30.60 -14.28 -1.89
CA ALA A 310 -31.77 -13.60 -2.47
C ALA A 310 -32.91 -13.40 -1.46
N GLY A 311 -33.18 -14.38 -0.58
CA GLY A 311 -34.16 -14.26 0.49
C GLY A 311 -33.81 -13.14 1.48
N THR A 312 -32.57 -13.13 2.00
CA THR A 312 -32.08 -12.08 2.90
C THR A 312 -32.15 -10.70 2.25
N ILE A 313 -31.79 -10.58 0.98
CA ILE A 313 -31.85 -9.31 0.24
C ILE A 313 -33.31 -8.83 0.10
N ARG A 314 -34.22 -9.74 -0.27
CA ARG A 314 -35.67 -9.43 -0.37
C ARG A 314 -36.23 -8.95 0.96
N ASP A 315 -35.84 -9.60 2.05
CA ASP A 315 -36.37 -9.33 3.38
C ASP A 315 -35.67 -8.12 4.05
N THR A 316 -34.60 -7.57 3.44
CA THR A 316 -33.90 -6.38 3.94
C THR A 316 -34.70 -5.10 3.65
N PRO A 317 -35.06 -4.30 4.67
CA PRO A 317 -35.91 -3.12 4.50
C PRO A 317 -35.39 -2.11 3.47
N GLY A 318 -36.24 -1.78 2.49
CA GLY A 318 -35.94 -0.78 1.46
C GLY A 318 -34.93 -1.21 0.39
N CYS A 319 -34.45 -2.46 0.41
CA CYS A 319 -33.49 -2.93 -0.58
C CYS A 319 -34.09 -3.04 -1.99
N LEU A 320 -35.28 -3.62 -2.11
CA LEU A 320 -35.98 -3.71 -3.40
C LEU A 320 -36.38 -2.34 -3.95
N ASP A 321 -36.85 -1.43 -3.08
CA ASP A 321 -37.20 -0.06 -3.48
C ASP A 321 -35.98 0.71 -3.98
N ALA A 322 -34.83 0.53 -3.32
CA ALA A 322 -33.56 1.13 -3.72
C ALA A 322 -33.11 0.61 -5.10
N LEU A 323 -33.14 -0.72 -5.31
CA LEU A 323 -32.81 -1.33 -6.60
C LEU A 323 -33.78 -0.89 -7.71
N HIS A 324 -35.08 -0.84 -7.42
CA HIS A 324 -36.09 -0.38 -8.37
C HIS A 324 -35.85 1.08 -8.77
N SER A 325 -35.54 1.95 -7.81
CA SER A 325 -35.17 3.35 -8.08
C SER A 325 -33.93 3.44 -8.98
N CYS A 326 -32.91 2.61 -8.75
CA CYS A 326 -31.72 2.56 -9.59
C CYS A 326 -32.00 2.02 -11.00
N ALA A 327 -32.85 1.00 -11.12
CA ALA A 327 -33.30 0.44 -12.39
C ALA A 327 -34.05 1.45 -13.27
N ASN A 328 -34.62 2.48 -12.63
CA ASN A 328 -35.30 3.62 -13.26
C ASN A 328 -34.39 4.85 -13.43
N GLY A 329 -33.08 4.70 -13.26
CA GLY A 329 -32.10 5.72 -13.63
C GLY A 329 -31.71 6.71 -12.54
N ARG A 330 -32.08 6.48 -11.27
CA ARG A 330 -31.73 7.38 -10.15
C ARG A 330 -30.25 7.76 -10.10
N HIS A 331 -29.36 6.81 -10.37
CA HIS A 331 -27.89 6.98 -10.30
C HIS A 331 -27.21 6.97 -11.66
N GLY A 332 -27.96 7.28 -12.72
CA GLY A 332 -27.47 7.27 -14.09
C GLY A 332 -27.68 5.94 -14.84
N PRO A 333 -27.45 5.96 -16.16
CA PRO A 333 -27.83 4.87 -17.05
C PRO A 333 -26.99 3.59 -16.89
N GLU A 334 -25.75 3.67 -16.39
CA GLU A 334 -24.90 2.48 -16.24
C GLU A 334 -25.27 1.61 -15.03
N VAL A 335 -25.95 2.17 -14.02
CA VAL A 335 -26.37 1.40 -12.84
C VAL A 335 -27.63 0.58 -13.14
N ALA A 336 -28.51 1.10 -14.01
CA ALA A 336 -29.81 0.53 -14.27
C ALA A 336 -29.78 -0.94 -14.75
N PRO A 337 -28.90 -1.36 -15.70
CA PRO A 337 -28.81 -2.76 -16.12
C PRO A 337 -28.44 -3.71 -14.98
N THR A 338 -27.47 -3.33 -14.14
CA THR A 338 -27.04 -4.15 -13.00
C THR A 338 -28.14 -4.26 -11.95
N ALA A 339 -28.84 -3.16 -11.66
CA ALA A 339 -29.96 -3.15 -10.72
C ALA A 339 -31.13 -4.03 -11.20
N ARG A 340 -31.50 -3.97 -12.49
CA ARG A 340 -32.54 -4.85 -13.06
C ARG A 340 -32.18 -6.32 -12.96
N LYS A 341 -30.94 -6.68 -13.35
CA LYS A 341 -30.43 -8.06 -13.22
C LYS A 341 -30.46 -8.55 -11.78
N ALA A 342 -30.09 -7.70 -10.82
CA ALA A 342 -30.19 -8.03 -9.40
C ALA A 342 -31.64 -8.33 -9.01
N MET A 343 -32.60 -7.47 -9.37
CA MET A 343 -34.02 -7.67 -9.05
C MET A 343 -34.60 -8.94 -9.67
N GLU A 344 -34.37 -9.18 -10.96
CA GLU A 344 -34.83 -10.37 -11.68
C GLU A 344 -34.33 -11.65 -10.99
N LEU A 345 -33.04 -11.69 -10.67
CA LEU A 345 -32.43 -12.81 -10.00
C LEU A 345 -32.97 -13.01 -8.57
N ILE A 346 -33.18 -11.93 -7.82
CA ILE A 346 -33.77 -11.99 -6.48
C ILE A 346 -35.18 -12.59 -6.56
N ALA A 347 -36.01 -12.12 -7.50
CA ALA A 347 -37.37 -12.63 -7.70
C ALA A 347 -37.37 -14.12 -8.09
N GLU A 348 -36.53 -14.52 -9.05
CA GLU A 348 -36.40 -15.91 -9.49
C GLU A 348 -35.99 -16.84 -8.33
N LYS A 349 -34.96 -16.47 -7.58
CA LYS A 349 -34.43 -17.29 -6.47
C LYS A 349 -35.39 -17.32 -5.28
N ALA A 350 -36.07 -16.21 -5.00
CA ALA A 350 -37.09 -16.12 -3.94
C ALA A 350 -38.31 -17.01 -4.25
N HIS A 351 -38.75 -17.06 -5.51
CA HIS A 351 -39.83 -17.95 -5.94
C HIS A 351 -39.46 -19.43 -5.72
N LYS A 352 -38.29 -19.84 -6.23
CA LYS A 352 -37.77 -21.21 -6.07
C LYS A 352 -37.63 -21.62 -4.61
N ALA A 353 -37.18 -20.69 -3.75
CA ALA A 353 -37.10 -20.95 -2.32
C ALA A 353 -38.48 -21.16 -1.66
N GLY A 354 -39.50 -20.41 -2.09
CA GLY A 354 -40.88 -20.57 -1.63
C GLY A 354 -41.48 -21.92 -2.04
N GLU A 355 -41.27 -22.35 -3.28
CA GLU A 355 -41.74 -23.66 -3.79
C GLU A 355 -41.13 -24.82 -2.99
N MET A 356 -39.81 -24.80 -2.78
CA MET A 356 -39.13 -25.83 -1.98
C MET A 356 -39.60 -25.87 -0.52
N GLN A 357 -39.99 -24.74 0.07
CA GLN A 357 -40.55 -24.70 1.42
C GLN A 357 -41.98 -25.25 1.47
N ALA A 358 -42.80 -24.94 0.46
CA ALA A 358 -44.17 -25.45 0.35
C ALA A 358 -44.19 -26.98 0.17
N GLU A 359 -43.32 -27.55 -0.66
CA GLU A 359 -43.18 -29.00 -0.84
C GLU A 359 -42.78 -29.72 0.45
N ARG A 360 -41.82 -29.15 1.19
CA ARG A 360 -41.40 -29.70 2.50
C ARG A 360 -42.53 -29.63 3.54
N GLY A 361 -43.31 -28.56 3.55
CA GLY A 361 -44.46 -28.41 4.45
C GLY A 361 -45.63 -29.33 4.12
N GLY A 362 -45.82 -29.67 2.84
CA GLY A 362 -46.84 -30.63 2.38
C GLY A 362 -46.55 -32.06 2.82
N ASN A 363 -45.30 -32.52 2.69
CA ASN A 363 -44.91 -33.87 3.09
C ASN A 363 -44.95 -34.09 4.62
N ALA A 364 -44.70 -33.05 5.42
CA ALA A 364 -44.76 -33.15 6.88
C ALA A 364 -46.19 -33.30 7.45
N LYS A 365 -47.23 -33.06 6.65
CA LYS A 365 -48.64 -33.23 7.07
C LYS A 365 -49.26 -34.57 6.62
N ALA A 366 -48.54 -35.37 5.83
CA ALA A 366 -49.05 -36.60 5.24
C ALA A 366 -48.50 -37.89 5.90
N GLY A 367 -47.65 -37.78 6.92
CA GLY A 367 -47.18 -38.87 7.78
C GLY A 367 -47.42 -38.53 9.24
#